data_AF-A0A2J8A1E5-F1
#
_entry.id   AF-A0A2J8A1E5-F1
#
_cell.length_a   1.000
_cell.length_b   1.000
_cell.length_c   1.000
_cell.angle_alpha   90.00
_cell.angle_beta   90.00
_cell.angle_gamma   90.00
#
_symmetry.space_group_name_H-M   'P 1'
#
loop_
_entity.id
_entity.type
_entity.pdbx_description
1 polymer ?
#
loop_
_entity_poly.entity_id
_entity_poly.type
_entity_poly.pdbx_seq_one_letter_code
_entity_poly.pdbx_strand_id
1 'polypeptide(L)'
;MTIGRMHSSAYSAPELVRHGHTGYKQVLWERDVYACGVLLWELAVGLPLPELLSRPEGRRVHAWLRAQAEPGALAQALPPELLEWPHWGGEGGPCESCDSNSSPQAWWWSRLAGLAGECLREQPAERPSCAQLCAHLKGLLIAARKSGTADGASRHEV
;
A
#
# COMPACT_ATOMS: atom_id res chain seq x y z
N MET A 1 -36.89 2.28 3.14
CA MET A 1 -35.75 3.10 3.62
C MET A 1 -34.51 2.22 3.58
N THR A 2 -33.78 2.25 2.46
CA THR A 2 -32.63 1.38 2.24
C THR A 2 -31.41 2.11 2.78
N ILE A 3 -31.02 1.82 4.04
CA ILE A 3 -29.78 2.36 4.61
C ILE A 3 -28.64 1.80 3.76
N GLY A 4 -27.97 2.68 3.04
CA GLY A 4 -26.87 2.36 2.14
C GLY A 4 -25.80 1.55 2.86
N ARG A 5 -25.70 0.27 2.53
CA ARG A 5 -24.73 -0.69 3.07
C ARG A 5 -23.36 -0.49 2.38
N MET A 6 -22.84 0.74 2.36
CA MET A 6 -21.50 1.08 1.86
C MET A 6 -20.44 1.00 2.97
N HIS A 7 -20.45 -0.07 3.78
CA HIS A 7 -19.60 -0.17 4.98
C HIS A 7 -18.56 -1.29 4.88
N SER A 8 -17.84 -1.34 3.76
CA SER A 8 -16.52 -1.95 3.72
C SER A 8 -15.61 -1.00 2.95
N SER A 9 -15.24 0.11 3.59
CA SER A 9 -14.21 0.99 3.04
C SER A 9 -12.91 0.18 2.96
N ALA A 10 -12.08 0.38 1.94
CA ALA A 10 -10.83 -0.39 1.82
C ALA A 10 -9.94 -0.27 3.07
N TYR A 11 -10.08 0.80 3.85
CA TYR A 11 -9.39 1.04 5.12
C TYR A 11 -9.90 0.22 6.30
N SER A 12 -11.09 -0.38 6.19
CA SER A 12 -11.70 -1.14 7.28
C SER A 12 -11.00 -2.48 7.39
N ALA A 13 -10.20 -2.65 8.45
CA ALA A 13 -9.55 -3.92 8.73
C ALA A 13 -10.60 -5.04 8.91
N PRO A 14 -10.35 -6.26 8.41
CA PRO A 14 -11.37 -7.32 8.39
C PRO A 14 -11.92 -7.67 9.77
N GLU A 15 -11.07 -7.64 10.81
CA GLU A 15 -11.47 -7.91 12.18
C GLU A 15 -12.43 -6.86 12.75
N LEU A 16 -12.32 -5.60 12.31
CA LEU A 16 -13.26 -4.53 12.69
C LEU A 16 -14.64 -4.79 12.07
N VAL A 17 -14.68 -5.24 10.82
CA VAL A 17 -15.94 -5.54 10.12
C VAL A 17 -16.59 -6.80 10.69
N ARG A 18 -15.81 -7.85 10.99
CA ARG A 18 -16.30 -9.13 11.52
C ARG A 18 -16.78 -9.06 12.96
N HIS A 19 -16.00 -8.41 13.82
CA HIS A 19 -16.20 -8.47 15.28
C HIS A 19 -16.58 -7.12 15.90
N GLY A 20 -16.59 -6.03 15.14
CA GLY A 20 -16.87 -4.70 15.66
C GLY A 20 -15.79 -4.20 16.62
N HIS A 21 -16.14 -3.24 17.49
CA HIS A 21 -15.22 -2.63 18.44
C HIS A 21 -15.00 -3.44 19.74
N THR A 22 -15.47 -4.69 19.80
CA THR A 22 -15.58 -5.44 21.08
C THR A 22 -14.27 -6.11 21.54
N GLY A 23 -13.11 -5.67 21.07
CA GLY A 23 -11.81 -6.26 21.43
C GLY A 23 -10.74 -5.20 21.69
N TYR A 24 -10.32 -5.10 22.95
CA TYR A 24 -9.07 -4.59 23.54
C TYR A 24 -8.29 -3.46 22.82
N LYS A 25 -7.82 -2.46 23.59
CA LYS A 25 -6.89 -1.39 23.18
C LYS A 25 -5.67 -1.86 22.36
N GLN A 26 -5.29 -3.13 22.45
CA GLN A 26 -4.20 -3.74 21.68
C GLN A 26 -4.55 -3.99 20.20
N VAL A 27 -5.83 -4.07 19.82
CA VAL A 27 -6.26 -4.27 18.43
C VAL A 27 -6.40 -2.94 17.68
N LEU A 28 -6.45 -1.81 18.38
CA LEU A 28 -6.66 -0.49 17.77
C LEU A 28 -5.51 -0.07 16.85
N TRP A 29 -4.26 -0.22 17.29
CA TRP A 29 -3.11 0.18 16.47
C TRP A 29 -2.87 -0.75 15.28
N GLU A 30 -3.24 -2.03 15.38
CA GLU A 30 -3.16 -2.99 14.26
C GLU A 30 -4.14 -2.64 13.14
N ARG A 31 -5.30 -2.07 13.49
CA ARG A 31 -6.29 -1.54 12.54
C ARG A 31 -5.77 -0.32 11.80
N ASP A 32 -5.14 0.61 12.54
CA ASP A 32 -4.55 1.81 11.94
C ASP A 32 -3.38 1.46 11.01
N VAL A 33 -2.60 0.43 11.35
CA VAL A 33 -1.54 -0.10 10.48
C VAL A 33 -2.14 -0.65 9.18
N TYR A 34 -3.25 -1.40 9.25
CA TYR A 34 -3.94 -1.89 8.06
C TYR A 34 -4.39 -0.75 7.15
N ALA A 35 -5.06 0.27 7.72
CA ALA A 35 -5.48 1.45 6.97
C ALA A 35 -4.29 2.20 6.35
N CYS A 36 -3.14 2.22 7.04
CA CYS A 36 -1.92 2.81 6.52
C CYS A 36 -1.40 2.08 5.26
N GLY A 37 -1.55 0.75 5.17
CA GLY A 37 -1.19 -0.01 3.96
C GLY A 37 -1.94 0.49 2.71
N VAL A 38 -3.24 0.77 2.84
CA VAL A 38 -4.04 1.35 1.74
C VAL A 38 -3.59 2.78 1.44
N LEU A 39 -3.32 3.58 2.47
CA LEU A 39 -2.83 4.95 2.32
C LEU A 39 -1.48 5.01 1.59
N LEU A 40 -0.57 4.06 1.84
CA LEU A 40 0.71 3.99 1.14
C LEU A 40 0.52 3.80 -0.36
N TRP A 41 -0.48 3.01 -0.77
CA TRP A 41 -0.83 2.86 -2.18
C TRP A 41 -1.41 4.16 -2.75
N GLU A 42 -2.33 4.82 -2.08
CA GLU A 42 -2.87 6.13 -2.51
C GLU A 42 -1.78 7.19 -2.66
N LEU A 43 -0.85 7.27 -1.71
CA LEU A 43 0.29 8.19 -1.77
C LEU A 43 1.19 7.88 -2.98
N ALA A 44 1.34 6.61 -3.33
CA ALA A 44 2.12 6.20 -4.47
C ALA A 44 1.43 6.58 -5.80
N VAL A 45 0.12 6.36 -5.92
CA VAL A 45 -0.63 6.75 -7.12
C VAL A 45 -0.87 8.27 -7.20
N GLY A 46 -0.86 8.96 -6.06
CA GLY A 46 -1.11 10.39 -5.96
C GLY A 46 -2.59 10.77 -6.06
N LEU A 47 -3.49 9.83 -5.77
CA LEU A 47 -4.94 10.02 -5.88
C LEU A 47 -5.65 9.51 -4.62
N PRO A 48 -6.73 10.19 -4.18
CA PRO A 48 -7.54 9.69 -3.08
C PRO A 48 -8.31 8.43 -3.51
N LEU A 49 -8.53 7.52 -2.56
CA LEU A 49 -9.17 6.22 -2.83
C LEU A 49 -10.45 6.28 -3.68
N PRO A 50 -11.45 7.17 -3.43
CA PRO A 50 -12.67 7.18 -4.23
C PRO A 50 -12.41 7.48 -5.72
N GLU A 51 -11.45 8.36 -6.00
CA GLU A 51 -11.05 8.65 -7.37
C GLU A 51 -10.27 7.48 -7.97
N LEU A 52 -9.32 6.92 -7.21
CA LEU A 52 -8.52 5.78 -7.62
C LEU A 52 -9.37 4.56 -7.99
N LEU A 53 -10.41 4.24 -7.20
CA LEU A 53 -11.36 3.15 -7.47
C LEU A 53 -12.19 3.37 -8.74
N SER A 54 -12.29 4.62 -9.22
CA SER A 54 -12.97 4.97 -10.47
C SER A 54 -12.04 4.88 -11.69
N ARG A 55 -10.73 4.74 -11.48
CA ARG A 55 -9.74 4.61 -12.54
C ARG A 55 -9.41 3.14 -12.87
N PRO A 56 -8.77 2.85 -14.01
CA PRO A 56 -8.34 1.49 -14.34
C PRO A 56 -7.50 0.83 -13.23
N GLU A 57 -6.61 1.58 -12.61
CA GLU A 57 -5.67 1.12 -11.57
C GLU A 57 -6.39 0.61 -10.32
N GLY A 58 -7.53 1.21 -9.96
CA GLY A 58 -8.34 0.78 -8.83
C GLY A 58 -9.44 -0.22 -9.18
N ARG A 59 -9.58 -0.64 -10.44
CA ARG A 59 -10.70 -1.48 -10.89
C ARG A 59 -10.74 -2.84 -10.19
N ARG A 60 -9.57 -3.48 -10.02
CA ARG A 60 -9.46 -4.80 -9.37
C ARG A 60 -9.84 -4.71 -7.89
N VAL A 61 -9.35 -3.69 -7.19
CA VAL A 61 -9.72 -3.39 -5.80
C VAL A 61 -11.22 -3.09 -5.70
N HIS A 62 -11.77 -2.27 -6.59
CA HIS A 62 -13.19 -1.94 -6.59
C HIS A 62 -14.09 -3.17 -6.83
N ALA A 63 -13.72 -4.05 -7.77
CA ALA A 63 -14.43 -5.30 -8.01
C ALA A 63 -14.38 -6.23 -6.78
N TRP A 64 -13.23 -6.33 -6.12
CA TRP A 64 -13.08 -7.09 -4.89
C TRP A 64 -13.92 -6.52 -3.74
N LEU A 65 -13.89 -5.20 -3.53
CA LEU A 65 -14.72 -4.53 -2.51
C LEU A 65 -16.21 -4.78 -2.71
N ARG A 66 -16.67 -4.80 -3.97
CA ARG A 66 -18.06 -5.15 -4.29
C ARG A 66 -18.39 -6.60 -3.90
N ALA A 67 -17.49 -7.54 -4.19
CA ALA A 67 -17.68 -8.94 -3.78
C ALA A 67 -17.71 -9.11 -2.26
N GLN A 68 -16.93 -8.31 -1.52
CA GLN A 68 -16.93 -8.30 -0.05
C GLN A 68 -18.23 -7.70 0.54
N ALA A 69 -18.96 -6.89 -0.22
CA ALA A 69 -20.21 -6.27 0.23
C ALA A 69 -21.45 -7.19 0.06
N GLU A 70 -21.29 -8.34 -0.59
CA GLU A 70 -22.38 -9.29 -0.81
C GLU A 70 -22.88 -9.90 0.52
N PRO A 71 -24.20 -10.14 0.67
CA PRO A 71 -24.74 -10.77 1.86
C PRO A 71 -24.10 -12.12 2.16
N GLY A 72 -23.59 -12.30 3.39
CA GLY A 72 -22.95 -13.55 3.82
C GLY A 72 -21.48 -13.66 3.45
N ALA A 73 -20.90 -12.68 2.74
CA ALA A 73 -19.46 -12.62 2.54
C ALA A 73 -18.73 -12.39 3.87
N LEU A 74 -17.67 -13.16 4.12
CA LEU A 74 -16.76 -12.92 5.23
C LEU A 74 -15.76 -11.85 4.81
N ALA A 75 -15.77 -10.71 5.51
CA ALA A 75 -14.87 -9.58 5.26
C ALA A 75 -13.41 -10.03 5.36
N GLN A 76 -12.62 -9.93 4.30
CA GLN A 76 -11.21 -10.33 4.23
C GLN A 76 -10.30 -9.10 4.13
N ALA A 77 -9.02 -9.27 4.46
CA ALA A 77 -8.01 -8.27 4.16
C ALA A 77 -7.84 -8.10 2.65
N LEU A 78 -7.58 -6.86 2.24
CA LEU A 78 -7.32 -6.51 0.85
C LEU A 78 -6.05 -7.23 0.36
N PRO A 79 -6.14 -8.14 -0.62
CA PRO A 79 -4.96 -8.83 -1.13
C PRO A 79 -4.01 -7.82 -1.79
N PRO A 80 -2.73 -7.76 -1.38
CA PRO A 80 -1.76 -6.80 -1.93
C PRO A 80 -1.58 -6.92 -3.45
N GLU A 81 -1.85 -8.10 -4.02
CA GLU A 81 -1.74 -8.40 -5.45
C GLU A 81 -2.82 -7.72 -6.29
N LEU A 82 -3.87 -7.18 -5.65
CA LEU A 82 -4.88 -6.36 -6.30
C LEU A 82 -4.46 -4.90 -6.44
N LEU A 83 -3.45 -4.45 -5.70
CA LEU A 83 -2.95 -3.08 -5.74
C LEU A 83 -2.12 -2.89 -7.00
N GLU A 84 -2.61 -2.09 -7.93
CA GLU A 84 -1.83 -1.69 -9.11
C GLU A 84 -0.94 -0.52 -8.72
N TRP A 85 0.36 -0.81 -8.56
CA TRP A 85 1.37 0.21 -8.29
C TRP A 85 1.82 0.85 -9.60
N PRO A 86 2.01 2.17 -9.66
CA PRO A 86 2.53 2.83 -10.84
C PRO A 86 3.84 2.19 -11.31
N HIS A 87 4.07 2.18 -12.61
CA HIS A 87 5.37 1.85 -13.16
C HIS A 87 6.28 3.08 -13.10
N TRP A 88 7.10 3.23 -12.05
CA TRP A 88 8.08 4.32 -11.97
C TRP A 88 9.36 4.06 -12.79
N GLY A 89 9.26 3.24 -13.83
CA GLY A 89 10.27 3.06 -14.87
C GLY A 89 9.67 3.57 -16.17
N GLY A 90 10.34 4.54 -16.79
CA GLY A 90 9.79 5.33 -17.90
C GLY A 90 9.14 4.51 -19.02
N GLU A 91 8.12 5.11 -19.63
CA GLU A 91 7.59 4.66 -20.91
C GLU A 91 8.73 4.47 -21.92
N GLY A 92 8.98 3.23 -22.35
CA GLY A 92 10.07 2.96 -23.29
C GLY A 92 10.33 1.48 -23.59
N GLY A 93 9.35 0.74 -24.11
CA GLY A 93 9.57 -0.50 -24.88
C GLY A 93 10.21 -1.70 -24.16
N PRO A 94 10.27 -2.88 -24.81
CA PRO A 94 10.92 -4.06 -24.24
C PRO A 94 12.45 -3.88 -24.27
N CYS A 95 13.07 -3.69 -23.10
CA CYS A 95 14.50 -3.84 -22.95
C CYS A 95 14.83 -5.28 -22.54
N GLU A 96 15.21 -6.09 -23.52
CA GLU A 96 15.87 -7.39 -23.33
C GLU A 96 17.31 -7.20 -22.84
N SER A 97 17.51 -6.59 -21.68
CA SER A 97 18.79 -6.64 -20.98
C SER A 97 18.61 -6.18 -19.55
N CYS A 98 18.48 -7.17 -18.66
CA CYS A 98 18.61 -7.01 -17.22
C CYS A 98 20.05 -6.61 -16.87
N ASP A 99 20.37 -5.32 -17.01
CA ASP A 99 21.51 -4.73 -16.33
C ASP A 99 21.05 -4.22 -14.96
N SER A 100 21.77 -4.66 -13.94
CA SER A 100 21.51 -4.55 -12.50
C SER A 100 21.51 -3.12 -11.93
N ASN A 101 21.14 -2.11 -12.71
CA ASN A 101 21.01 -0.73 -12.27
C ASN A 101 19.52 -0.34 -12.23
N SER A 102 18.78 -1.00 -11.34
CA SER A 102 17.44 -0.53 -10.98
C SER A 102 17.57 0.89 -10.46
N SER A 103 16.95 1.86 -11.14
CA SER A 103 16.92 3.25 -10.69
C SER A 103 16.63 3.29 -9.18
N PRO A 104 17.34 4.11 -8.38
CA PRO A 104 17.11 4.23 -6.94
C PRO A 104 15.62 4.42 -6.58
N GLN A 105 14.86 5.04 -7.47
CA GLN A 105 13.41 5.21 -7.34
C GLN A 105 12.64 3.90 -7.46
N ALA A 106 12.96 3.04 -8.45
CA ALA A 106 12.29 1.75 -8.65
C ALA A 106 12.48 0.80 -7.45
N TRP A 107 13.69 0.78 -6.87
CA TRP A 107 13.95 0.06 -5.62
C TRP A 107 13.10 0.59 -4.47
N TRP A 108 13.04 1.92 -4.29
CA TRP A 108 12.32 2.54 -3.18
C TRP A 108 10.82 2.24 -3.25
N TRP A 109 10.21 2.35 -4.43
CA TRP A 109 8.79 2.02 -4.64
C TRP A 109 8.49 0.53 -4.43
N SER A 110 9.39 -0.36 -4.88
CA SER A 110 9.25 -1.81 -4.62
C SER A 110 9.27 -2.12 -3.12
N ARG A 111 10.10 -1.41 -2.35
CA ARG A 111 10.14 -1.53 -0.89
C ARG A 111 8.89 -0.97 -0.22
N LEU A 112 8.36 0.15 -0.71
CA LEU A 112 7.12 0.73 -0.21
C LEU A 112 5.93 -0.20 -0.45
N ALA A 113 5.85 -0.81 -1.64
CA ALA A 113 4.83 -1.79 -1.99
C ALA A 113 4.90 -3.04 -1.10
N GLY A 114 6.12 -3.54 -0.84
CA GLY A 114 6.34 -4.64 0.11
C GLY A 114 5.85 -4.30 1.52
N LEU A 115 6.17 -3.11 2.03
CA LEU A 115 5.72 -2.64 3.33
C LEU A 115 4.19 -2.51 3.42
N ALA A 116 3.55 -1.99 2.37
CA ALA A 116 2.09 -1.94 2.29
C ALA A 116 1.49 -3.35 2.34
N GLY A 117 2.10 -4.33 1.69
CA GLY A 117 1.68 -5.74 1.77
C GLY A 117 1.81 -6.34 3.17
N GLU A 118 2.84 -5.98 3.93
CA GLU A 118 2.97 -6.36 5.35
C GLU A 118 1.87 -5.74 6.22
N CYS A 119 1.50 -4.48 5.95
CA CYS A 119 0.41 -3.81 6.66
C CYS A 119 -0.96 -4.44 6.38
N LEU A 120 -1.17 -4.97 5.17
CA LEU A 120 -2.44 -5.55 4.71
C LEU A 120 -2.60 -7.03 5.07
N ARG A 121 -1.81 -7.56 6.00
CA ARG A 121 -1.96 -8.96 6.46
C ARG A 121 -3.32 -9.21 7.11
N GLU A 122 -3.89 -10.38 6.81
CA GLU A 122 -5.18 -10.83 7.35
C GLU A 122 -5.15 -10.87 8.88
N GLN A 123 -4.13 -11.49 9.46
CA GLN A 123 -3.98 -11.59 10.91
C GLN A 123 -3.34 -10.30 11.47
N PRO A 124 -3.97 -9.63 12.44
CA PRO A 124 -3.42 -8.43 13.06
C PRO A 124 -2.01 -8.60 13.64
N ALA A 125 -1.74 -9.76 14.25
CA ALA A 125 -0.44 -10.08 14.84
C ALA A 125 0.70 -10.28 13.82
N GLU A 126 0.38 -10.51 12.54
CA GLU A 126 1.37 -10.60 11.46
C GLU A 126 1.74 -9.21 10.90
N ARG A 127 0.97 -8.18 11.24
CA ARG A 127 1.22 -6.80 10.80
C ARG A 127 2.39 -6.22 11.60
N PRO A 128 3.19 -5.32 10.99
CA PRO A 128 4.20 -4.58 11.74
C PRO A 128 3.52 -3.71 12.80
N SER A 129 4.16 -3.52 13.94
CA SER A 129 3.74 -2.47 14.89
C SER A 129 3.91 -1.09 14.26
N CYS A 130 3.17 -0.10 14.76
CA CYS A 130 3.32 1.29 14.31
C CYS A 130 4.77 1.81 14.46
N ALA A 131 5.48 1.38 15.51
CA ALA A 131 6.88 1.71 15.70
C ALA A 131 7.79 1.11 14.61
N GLN A 132 7.56 -0.15 14.24
CA GLN A 132 8.30 -0.81 13.15
C GLN A 132 7.99 -0.18 11.78
N LEU A 133 6.71 0.10 11.50
CA LEU A 133 6.29 0.82 10.29
C LEU A 133 6.99 2.18 10.16
N CYS A 134 6.96 2.99 11.24
CA CYS A 134 7.68 4.25 11.29
C CYS A 134 9.19 4.09 11.07
N ALA A 135 9.80 3.07 11.67
CA ALA A 135 11.23 2.79 11.53
C ALA A 135 11.59 2.41 10.07
N HIS A 136 10.78 1.55 9.43
CA HIS A 136 10.95 1.17 8.03
C HIS A 136 10.84 2.38 7.10
N LEU A 137 9.78 3.19 7.24
CA LEU A 137 9.60 4.41 6.42
C LEU A 137 10.77 5.38 6.58
N LYS A 138 11.25 5.60 7.80
CA LYS A 138 12.45 6.42 8.05
C LYS A 138 13.69 5.84 7.37
N GLY A 139 13.89 4.53 7.45
CA GLY A 139 14.98 3.83 6.77
C GLY A 139 14.96 4.04 5.26
N LEU A 140 13.78 3.91 4.64
CA LEU A 140 13.58 4.15 3.22
C LEU A 140 13.86 5.61 2.83
N LEU A 141 13.39 6.59 3.61
CA LEU A 141 13.66 8.01 3.37
C LEU A 141 15.16 8.35 3.48
N ILE A 142 15.87 7.77 4.45
CA ILE A 142 17.32 7.95 4.61
C ILE A 142 18.07 7.35 3.42
N ALA A 143 17.69 6.16 2.97
CA ALA A 143 18.29 5.51 1.81
C ALA A 143 18.12 6.33 0.54
N ALA A 144 16.89 6.84 0.29
CA ALA A 144 16.59 7.69 -0.87
C ALA A 144 17.42 8.99 -0.88
N ARG A 145 17.65 9.60 0.29
CA ARG A 145 18.50 10.79 0.40
C ARG A 145 19.96 10.50 0.08
N LYS A 146 20.49 9.36 0.52
CA LYS A 146 21.89 8.96 0.26
C LYS A 146 22.15 8.68 -1.22
N SER A 147 21.18 8.11 -1.93
CA SER A 147 21.30 7.89 -3.39
C SER A 147 21.31 9.20 -4.19
N GLY A 148 20.65 10.26 -3.71
CA GLY A 148 20.66 11.57 -4.39
C GLY A 148 21.96 12.36 -4.21
N THR A 149 22.70 12.14 -3.12
CA THR A 149 23.98 12.83 -2.86
C THR A 149 25.17 12.23 -3.60
N ALA A 150 25.10 10.96 -4.01
CA ALA A 150 26.17 10.28 -4.73
C ALA A 150 26.25 10.70 -6.22
N ASP A 151 25.12 11.09 -6.82
CA ASP A 151 25.02 11.45 -8.24
C ASP A 151 25.47 12.89 -8.55
N GLY A 152 25.56 13.74 -7.51
CA GLY A 152 26.00 15.15 -7.64
C GLY A 152 27.52 15.36 -7.55
N ALA A 153 28.30 14.33 -7.18
CA ALA A 153 29.74 14.46 -6.95
C ALA A 153 30.61 14.22 -8.21
N SER A 154 30.01 13.84 -9.35
CA SER A 154 30.75 13.49 -10.58
C SER A 154 30.71 14.56 -11.68
N ARG A 155 30.25 15.79 -11.41
CA ARG A 155 30.01 16.81 -12.45
C ARG A 155 30.89 18.06 -12.43
N HIS A 156 32.04 18.02 -11.77
CA HIS A 156 33.05 19.08 -11.85
C HIS A 156 34.48 18.51 -11.92
N GLU A 157 34.86 18.06 -13.11
CA GLU A 157 36.25 18.07 -13.59
C GLU A 157 36.21 17.89 -15.10
N VAL A 158 36.22 19.00 -15.86
CA VAL A 158 37.13 19.35 -16.97
C VAL A 158 36.90 20.83 -17.30
#